data_AF-A0ABD3UYC0-F1
#
_entry.id   AF-A0ABD3UYC0-F1
#
_cell.length_a   1.000
_cell.length_b   1.000
_cell.length_c   1.000
_cell.angle_alpha   90.00
_cell.angle_beta   90.00
_cell.angle_gamma   90.00
#
_symmetry.space_group_name_H-M   'P 1'
#
loop_
_entity.id
_entity.type
_entity.pdbx_description
1 polymer ?
#
loop_
_entity_poly.entity_id
_entity_poly.type
_entity_poly.pdbx_seq_one_letter_code
_entity_poly.pdbx_strand_id
1 'polypeptide(L)'
;MTTDDYNLKAQTDSFRQTNTLILTRDLVKFVVSPSDLNEYTDLLPHKNISVYQVKSYFDTESIRKYLFPEDRMIVEWVPYRLLSSNLALLDKKNTVCVSDVKVDDEIVSGLLSIGTYYKASRPGYVYCLDLYGTDMSSVRDHLLSHLGCIAKMLDDIVYVLVFVDNRCEKEKLSYVSAELGLVNWIDSHFKSTLQSLFESKL
;
A
#
# COMPACT_ATOMS: atom_id res chain seq x y z
N MET A 1 15.78 -36.62 -7.27
CA MET A 1 15.36 -35.22 -7.32
C MET A 1 16.53 -34.44 -7.86
N THR A 2 16.38 -33.91 -9.06
CA THR A 2 17.40 -33.07 -9.69
C THR A 2 17.36 -31.68 -9.07
N THR A 3 18.43 -30.90 -9.25
CA THR A 3 18.52 -29.51 -8.80
C THR A 3 17.37 -28.65 -9.36
N ASP A 4 16.83 -29.03 -10.52
CA ASP A 4 15.71 -28.38 -11.18
C ASP A 4 14.36 -28.61 -10.46
N ASP A 5 14.12 -29.82 -9.93
CA ASP A 5 12.92 -30.13 -9.14
C ASP A 5 12.87 -29.32 -7.83
N TYR A 6 14.04 -29.08 -7.23
CA TYR A 6 14.16 -28.29 -6.00
C TYR A 6 13.90 -26.81 -6.24
N ASN A 7 14.40 -26.28 -7.36
CA ASN A 7 14.16 -24.89 -7.78
C ASN A 7 12.69 -24.65 -8.12
N LEU A 8 12.04 -25.60 -8.80
CA LEU A 8 10.62 -25.50 -9.15
C LEU A 8 9.72 -25.51 -7.91
N LYS A 9 10.03 -26.38 -6.93
CA LYS A 9 9.31 -26.44 -5.66
C LYS A 9 9.50 -25.16 -4.83
N ALA A 10 10.72 -24.64 -4.73
CA ALA A 10 11.01 -23.40 -4.02
C ALA A 10 10.31 -22.18 -4.65
N GLN A 11 10.24 -22.12 -5.99
CA GLN A 11 9.48 -21.08 -6.70
C GLN A 11 7.98 -21.20 -6.46
N THR A 12 7.43 -22.42 -6.49
CA THR A 12 6.00 -22.68 -6.26
C THR A 12 5.59 -22.34 -4.82
N ASP A 13 6.42 -22.69 -3.84
CA ASP A 13 6.18 -22.39 -2.42
C ASP A 13 6.33 -20.89 -2.13
N SER A 14 7.30 -20.22 -2.76
CA SER A 14 7.43 -18.76 -2.69
C SER A 14 6.22 -18.05 -3.32
N PHE A 15 5.71 -18.55 -4.45
CA PHE A 15 4.54 -17.99 -5.12
C PHE A 15 3.25 -18.19 -4.32
N ARG A 16 3.06 -19.37 -3.72
CA ARG A 16 1.92 -19.64 -2.83
C ARG A 16 1.92 -18.72 -1.61
N GLN A 17 3.07 -18.54 -0.96
CA GLN A 17 3.19 -17.61 0.18
C GLN A 17 2.95 -16.14 -0.23
N THR A 18 3.39 -15.76 -1.42
CA THR A 18 3.11 -14.44 -2.03
C THR A 18 1.61 -14.18 -2.19
N ASN A 19 0.87 -15.16 -2.73
CA ASN A 19 -0.58 -15.03 -2.88
C ASN A 19 -1.29 -15.04 -1.52
N THR A 20 -0.83 -15.85 -0.56
CA THR A 20 -1.37 -15.82 0.81
C THR A 20 -1.22 -14.44 1.44
N LEU A 21 -0.07 -13.77 1.27
CA LEU A 21 0.19 -12.46 1.87
C LEU A 21 -0.75 -11.35 1.35
N ILE A 22 -1.00 -11.34 0.04
CA ILE A 22 -1.96 -10.40 -0.55
C ILE A 22 -3.38 -10.72 -0.06
N LEU A 23 -3.72 -12.01 0.06
CA LEU A 23 -5.01 -12.47 0.55
C LEU A 23 -5.22 -12.25 2.06
N THR A 24 -4.16 -12.07 2.84
CA THR A 24 -4.24 -11.72 4.26
C THR A 24 -4.40 -10.23 4.51
N ARG A 25 -4.37 -9.38 3.47
CA ARG A 25 -4.60 -7.94 3.63
C ARG A 25 -6.04 -7.59 3.33
N ASP A 26 -6.57 -6.68 4.13
CA ASP A 26 -7.86 -6.08 3.84
C ASP A 26 -7.70 -5.03 2.73
N LEU A 27 -8.70 -4.95 1.86
CA LEU A 27 -8.71 -4.07 0.70
C LEU A 27 -9.93 -3.15 0.75
N VAL A 28 -9.67 -1.85 0.86
CA VAL A 28 -10.67 -0.79 0.72
C VAL A 28 -10.49 -0.10 -0.63
N LYS A 29 -11.60 0.20 -1.32
CA LYS A 29 -11.55 0.73 -2.68
C LYS A 29 -12.45 1.93 -2.82
N PHE A 30 -12.01 2.91 -3.59
CA PHE A 30 -12.85 4.04 -3.93
C PHE A 30 -12.40 4.65 -5.25
N VAL A 31 -13.31 5.40 -5.86
CA VAL A 31 -13.08 6.13 -7.09
C VAL A 31 -13.08 7.61 -6.75
N VAL A 32 -12.09 8.33 -7.23
CA VAL A 32 -11.99 9.78 -7.02
C VAL A 32 -11.97 10.44 -8.39
N SER A 33 -12.90 11.37 -8.61
CA SER A 33 -12.92 12.17 -9.83
C SER A 33 -11.93 13.34 -9.72
N PRO A 34 -11.48 13.91 -10.85
CA PRO A 34 -10.63 15.10 -10.82
C PRO A 34 -11.24 16.29 -10.06
N SER A 35 -12.57 16.46 -10.10
CA SER A 35 -13.25 17.53 -9.34
C SER A 35 -13.15 17.32 -7.84
N ASP A 36 -13.32 16.08 -7.37
CA ASP A 36 -13.22 15.75 -5.94
C ASP A 36 -11.76 15.88 -5.48
N LEU A 37 -10.80 15.51 -6.33
CA LEU A 37 -9.36 15.64 -6.04
C LEU A 37 -8.94 17.07 -5.72
N ASN A 38 -9.54 18.06 -6.41
CA ASN A 38 -9.21 19.46 -6.22
C ASN A 38 -9.46 19.92 -4.77
N GLU A 39 -10.43 19.34 -4.07
CA GLU A 39 -10.74 19.64 -2.66
C GLU A 39 -9.57 19.32 -1.71
N TYR A 40 -8.68 18.42 -2.12
CA TYR A 40 -7.55 17.96 -1.29
C TYR A 40 -6.21 18.58 -1.67
N THR A 41 -6.13 19.41 -2.71
CA THR A 41 -4.85 19.94 -3.25
C THR A 41 -4.03 20.67 -2.19
N ASP A 42 -4.69 21.37 -1.27
CA ASP A 42 -4.04 22.15 -0.20
C ASP A 42 -3.92 21.38 1.12
N LEU A 43 -4.42 20.14 1.18
CA LEU A 43 -4.44 19.30 2.37
C LEU A 43 -3.24 18.35 2.36
N LEU A 44 -2.11 18.81 2.89
CA LEU A 44 -0.92 17.99 3.13
C LEU A 44 -0.56 17.97 4.63
N PRO A 45 -1.36 17.28 5.47
CA PRO A 45 -1.15 17.28 6.92
C PRO A 45 0.17 16.62 7.32
N HIS A 46 0.66 15.64 6.55
CA HIS A 46 1.98 15.05 6.73
C HIS A 46 2.93 15.35 5.58
N LYS A 47 4.20 15.49 5.94
CA LYS A 47 5.31 15.67 4.99
C LYS A 47 5.60 14.35 4.27
N ASN A 48 5.67 14.41 2.95
CA ASN A 48 6.21 13.30 2.16
C ASN A 48 7.65 13.02 2.60
N ILE A 49 7.90 11.78 3.02
CA ILE A 49 9.22 11.32 3.37
C ILE A 49 9.94 10.81 2.13
N SER A 50 11.26 10.96 2.11
CA SER A 50 12.07 10.42 1.04
C SER A 50 12.18 8.90 1.13
N VAL A 51 12.42 8.23 0.01
CA VAL A 51 12.73 6.79 -0.01
C VAL A 51 13.97 6.47 0.83
N TYR A 52 14.90 7.41 1.00
CA TYR A 52 16.05 7.25 1.91
C TYR A 52 15.63 7.18 3.38
N GLN A 53 14.62 7.94 3.80
CA GLN A 53 14.05 7.82 5.14
C GLN A 53 13.34 6.48 5.31
N VAL A 54 12.59 6.04 4.29
CA VAL A 54 11.98 4.69 4.29
C VAL A 54 13.07 3.61 4.40
N LYS A 55 14.20 3.76 3.68
CA LYS A 55 15.37 2.88 3.81
C LYS A 55 15.90 2.80 5.25
N SER A 56 16.00 3.93 5.94
CA SER A 56 16.47 3.95 7.34
C SER A 56 15.57 3.19 8.33
N TYR A 57 14.27 3.07 8.04
CA TYR A 57 13.35 2.25 8.83
C TYR A 57 13.67 0.76 8.74
N PHE A 58 14.22 0.29 7.62
CA PHE A 58 14.65 -1.11 7.48
C PHE A 58 15.95 -1.40 8.22
N ASP A 59 16.81 -0.40 8.35
CA ASP A 59 18.08 -0.53 9.08
C ASP A 59 17.85 -0.61 10.61
N THR A 60 16.70 -0.14 11.08
CA THR A 60 16.32 -0.17 12.51
C THR A 60 15.45 -1.39 12.80
N GLU A 61 15.98 -2.37 13.55
CA GLU A 61 15.30 -3.66 13.78
C GLU A 61 13.91 -3.52 14.42
N SER A 62 13.74 -2.65 15.41
CA SER A 62 12.45 -2.43 16.08
C SER A 62 11.41 -1.86 15.11
N ILE A 63 11.78 -0.85 14.33
CA ILE A 63 10.89 -0.24 13.31
C ILE A 63 10.56 -1.24 12.22
N ARG A 64 11.58 -1.97 11.72
CA ARG A 64 11.38 -3.00 10.68
C ARG A 64 10.39 -4.06 11.13
N LYS A 65 10.55 -4.62 12.34
CA LYS A 65 9.63 -5.64 12.89
C LYS A 65 8.22 -5.10 13.12
N TYR A 66 8.11 -3.84 13.53
CA TYR A 66 6.82 -3.19 13.75
C TYR A 66 6.05 -3.02 12.43
N LEU A 67 6.69 -2.41 11.44
CA LEU A 67 6.08 -2.09 10.14
C LEU A 67 5.92 -3.33 9.25
N PHE A 68 6.83 -4.30 9.35
CA PHE A 68 6.92 -5.45 8.45
C PHE A 68 7.22 -6.76 9.21
N PRO A 69 6.23 -7.35 9.92
CA PRO A 69 6.43 -8.46 10.85
C PRO A 69 6.96 -9.76 10.22
N GLU A 70 6.82 -9.88 8.90
CA GLU A 70 7.25 -11.05 8.13
C GLU A 70 8.44 -10.75 7.21
N ASP A 71 9.11 -9.61 7.42
CA ASP A 71 10.17 -9.10 6.56
C ASP A 71 9.74 -9.07 5.08
N ARG A 72 8.52 -8.58 4.82
CA ARG A 72 7.93 -8.45 3.47
C ARG A 72 7.32 -7.08 3.28
N MET A 73 7.41 -6.58 2.05
CA MET A 73 6.67 -5.42 1.57
C MET A 73 5.96 -5.75 0.27
N ILE A 74 4.89 -5.04 -0.05
CA ILE A 74 4.24 -5.11 -1.36
C ILE A 74 4.61 -3.86 -2.14
N VAL A 75 5.04 -4.05 -3.39
CA VAL A 75 5.28 -2.98 -4.35
C VAL A 75 4.60 -3.37 -5.65
N GLU A 76 3.68 -2.53 -6.15
CA GLU A 76 2.93 -2.80 -7.37
C GLU A 76 2.30 -4.21 -7.38
N TRP A 77 1.66 -4.62 -6.28
CA TRP A 77 0.99 -5.93 -6.13
C TRP A 77 1.90 -7.15 -6.11
N VAL A 78 3.21 -6.92 -6.10
CA VAL A 78 4.18 -8.00 -5.98
C VAL A 78 4.79 -7.90 -4.58
N PRO A 79 4.65 -8.95 -3.74
CA PRO A 79 5.33 -8.98 -2.47
C PRO A 79 6.81 -9.30 -2.70
N TYR A 80 7.65 -8.52 -2.05
CA TYR A 80 9.09 -8.65 -2.04
C TYR A 80 9.54 -8.92 -0.61
N ARG A 81 10.55 -9.79 -0.47
CA ARG A 81 11.32 -9.86 0.78
C ARG A 81 12.01 -8.52 1.01
N LEU A 82 12.17 -8.14 2.27
CA LEU A 82 12.91 -6.93 2.65
C LEU A 82 14.40 -7.15 2.47
N LEU A 83 14.84 -6.90 1.25
CA LEU A 83 16.24 -6.84 0.86
C LEU A 83 16.54 -5.41 0.42
N SER A 84 17.73 -4.91 0.73
CA SER A 84 18.15 -3.56 0.31
C SER A 84 18.04 -3.35 -1.21
N SER A 85 18.24 -4.41 -1.99
CA SER A 85 18.04 -4.40 -3.45
C SER A 85 16.60 -4.13 -3.87
N ASN A 86 15.62 -4.63 -3.11
CA ASN A 86 14.20 -4.45 -3.41
C ASN A 86 13.72 -3.06 -3.01
N LEU A 87 14.37 -2.38 -2.07
CA LEU A 87 14.03 -1.00 -1.69
C LEU A 87 14.24 0.01 -2.83
N ALA A 88 15.06 -0.33 -3.82
CA ALA A 88 15.19 0.46 -5.05
C ALA A 88 13.86 0.51 -5.85
N LEU A 89 12.96 -0.45 -5.64
CA LEU A 89 11.63 -0.46 -6.28
C LEU A 89 10.71 0.66 -5.78
N LEU A 90 11.02 1.24 -4.61
CA LEU A 90 10.31 2.40 -4.06
C LEU A 90 10.83 3.72 -4.62
N ASP A 91 12.02 3.73 -5.23
CA ASP A 91 12.66 4.92 -5.82
C ASP A 91 12.16 5.18 -7.25
N LYS A 92 10.85 5.08 -7.45
CA LYS A 92 10.20 5.35 -8.73
C LYS A 92 9.48 6.70 -8.67
N LYS A 93 9.46 7.41 -9.80
CA LYS A 93 8.82 8.74 -9.93
C LYS A 93 7.32 8.76 -9.58
N ASN A 94 6.67 7.61 -9.61
CA ASN A 94 5.25 7.43 -9.30
C ASN A 94 4.99 6.98 -7.85
N THR A 95 5.98 7.09 -6.95
CA THR A 95 5.87 6.68 -5.55
C THR A 95 5.73 7.88 -4.62
N VAL A 96 4.80 7.79 -3.68
CA VAL A 96 4.57 8.76 -2.60
C VAL A 96 4.71 8.00 -1.28
N CYS A 97 5.52 8.52 -0.35
CA CYS A 97 5.70 7.92 0.96
C CYS A 97 5.33 8.93 2.05
N VAL A 98 4.48 8.54 2.99
CA VAL A 98 4.07 9.36 4.13
C VAL A 98 4.32 8.55 5.40
N SER A 99 4.88 9.18 6.42
CA SER A 99 5.09 8.51 7.71
C SER A 99 5.06 9.48 8.87
N ASP A 100 4.49 9.01 9.97
CA ASP A 100 4.55 9.60 11.31
C ASP A 100 5.18 8.62 12.33
N VAL A 101 5.90 7.60 11.83
CA VAL A 101 6.55 6.59 12.67
C VAL A 101 7.51 7.25 13.63
N LYS A 102 7.36 6.91 14.91
CA LYS A 102 8.18 7.40 16.00
C LYS A 102 8.59 6.25 16.91
N VAL A 103 9.72 6.45 17.58
CA VAL A 103 10.24 5.55 18.60
C VAL A 103 10.31 6.34 19.91
N ASP A 104 9.61 5.88 20.93
CA ASP A 104 9.57 6.48 22.27
C ASP A 104 9.85 5.39 23.30
N ASP A 105 10.94 5.52 24.07
CA ASP A 105 11.39 4.52 25.05
C ASP A 105 11.32 3.05 24.53
N GLU A 106 11.90 2.81 23.35
CA GLU A 106 11.92 1.51 22.63
C GLU A 106 10.58 1.04 22.03
N ILE A 107 9.48 1.76 22.30
CA ILE A 107 8.16 1.49 21.73
C ILE A 107 8.04 2.19 20.38
N VAL A 108 7.78 1.40 19.33
CA VAL A 108 7.51 1.91 17.98
C VAL A 108 6.00 2.10 17.81
N SER A 109 5.59 3.26 17.29
CA SER A 109 4.20 3.59 16.97
C SER A 109 4.10 4.42 15.68
N GLY A 110 2.86 4.66 15.21
CA GLY A 110 2.57 5.36 13.97
C GLY A 110 2.38 4.46 12.75
N LEU A 111 2.32 5.08 11.57
CA LEU A 111 2.09 4.47 10.28
C LEU A 111 3.17 4.85 9.27
N LEU A 112 3.41 3.92 8.37
CA LEU A 112 4.05 4.19 7.09
C LEU A 112 3.03 3.88 6.01
N SER A 113 2.80 4.81 5.10
CA SER A 113 2.00 4.59 3.91
C SER A 113 2.79 4.83 2.65
N ILE A 114 2.69 3.87 1.72
CA ILE A 114 3.42 3.88 0.45
C ILE A 114 2.38 3.80 -0.66
N GLY A 115 2.30 4.87 -1.46
CA GLY A 115 1.39 4.99 -2.57
C GLY A 115 2.14 4.88 -3.89
N THR A 116 1.66 4.04 -4.81
CA THR A 116 2.18 3.93 -6.18
C THR A 116 1.05 4.07 -7.19
N TYR A 117 1.31 4.68 -8.34
CA TYR A 117 0.29 4.82 -9.38
C TYR A 117 0.74 4.41 -10.76
N TYR A 118 -0.20 3.95 -11.58
CA TYR A 118 0.04 3.63 -12.98
C TYR A 118 -1.17 3.97 -13.83
N LYS A 119 -0.92 4.25 -15.11
CA LYS A 119 -1.97 4.54 -16.09
C LYS A 119 -2.67 3.23 -16.48
N ALA A 120 -3.99 3.25 -16.52
CA ALA A 120 -4.84 2.14 -16.93
C ALA A 120 -5.70 2.55 -18.14
N SER A 121 -6.17 1.57 -18.92
CA SER A 121 -7.02 1.85 -20.10
C SER A 121 -8.39 2.42 -19.72
N ARG A 122 -8.92 2.03 -18.56
CA ARG A 122 -10.10 2.59 -17.85
C ARG A 122 -9.89 2.29 -16.36
N PRO A 123 -10.11 3.20 -15.40
CA PRO A 123 -10.74 4.54 -15.50
C PRO A 123 -9.82 5.65 -16.05
N GLY A 124 -8.50 5.47 -16.02
CA GLY A 124 -7.51 6.50 -16.31
C GLY A 124 -6.23 6.20 -15.53
N TYR A 125 -6.33 6.22 -14.20
CA TYR A 125 -5.24 5.80 -13.30
C TYR A 125 -5.71 4.82 -12.22
N VAL A 126 -4.77 4.00 -11.76
CA VAL A 126 -4.91 3.19 -10.55
C VAL A 126 -3.86 3.65 -9.54
N TYR A 127 -4.27 3.93 -8.32
CA TYR A 127 -3.45 4.30 -7.18
C TYR A 127 -3.51 3.20 -6.12
N CYS A 128 -2.38 2.60 -5.81
CA CYS A 128 -2.26 1.52 -4.84
C CYS A 128 -1.58 2.08 -3.59
N LEU A 129 -2.28 2.04 -2.46
CA LEU A 129 -1.82 2.58 -1.19
C LEU A 129 -1.64 1.46 -0.19
N ASP A 130 -0.40 1.18 0.19
CA ASP A 130 -0.07 0.20 1.22
C ASP A 130 0.11 0.89 2.57
N LEU A 131 -0.71 0.52 3.56
CA LEU A 131 -0.57 0.95 4.95
C LEU A 131 0.18 -0.11 5.77
N TYR A 132 1.23 0.32 6.47
CA TYR A 132 2.08 -0.47 7.35
C TYR A 132 2.09 0.13 8.76
N GLY A 133 2.17 -0.72 9.78
CA GLY A 133 1.99 -0.35 11.18
C GLY A 133 0.58 -0.71 11.68
N THR A 134 0.34 -0.54 12.98
CA THR A 134 -0.94 -0.92 13.61
C THR A 134 -1.68 0.28 14.23
N ASP A 135 -1.00 1.41 14.39
CA ASP A 135 -1.56 2.62 15.01
C ASP A 135 -2.38 3.42 13.99
N MET A 136 -3.68 3.16 13.89
CA MET A 136 -4.55 3.79 12.89
C MET A 136 -4.98 5.23 13.26
N SER A 137 -4.37 5.86 14.27
CA SER A 137 -4.78 7.19 14.76
C SER A 137 -4.60 8.30 13.71
N SER A 138 -3.56 8.22 12.87
CA SER A 138 -3.22 9.19 11.83
C SER A 138 -3.68 8.80 10.42
N VAL A 139 -4.45 7.71 10.26
CA VAL A 139 -4.84 7.21 8.93
C VAL A 139 -5.54 8.26 8.06
N ARG A 140 -6.33 9.15 8.68
CA ARG A 140 -7.00 10.26 8.01
C ARG A 140 -6.01 11.21 7.35
N ASP A 141 -4.98 11.58 8.08
CA ASP A 141 -3.98 12.52 7.62
C ASP A 141 -3.09 11.89 6.55
N HIS A 142 -2.76 10.59 6.69
CA HIS A 142 -2.11 9.82 5.63
C HIS A 142 -2.94 9.84 4.34
N LEU A 143 -4.24 9.49 4.41
CA LEU A 143 -5.11 9.50 3.24
C LEU A 143 -5.18 10.88 2.59
N LEU A 144 -5.34 11.95 3.37
CA LEU A 144 -5.34 13.31 2.85
C LEU A 144 -4.04 13.68 2.16
N SER A 145 -2.88 13.37 2.76
CA SER A 145 -1.58 13.61 2.12
C SER A 145 -1.45 12.89 0.78
N HIS A 146 -1.91 11.63 0.69
CA HIS A 146 -1.91 10.88 -0.57
C HIS A 146 -2.88 11.47 -1.60
N LEU A 147 -4.11 11.81 -1.20
CA LEU A 147 -5.11 12.45 -2.06
C LEU A 147 -4.62 13.81 -2.60
N GLY A 148 -4.03 14.65 -1.75
CA GLY A 148 -3.46 15.93 -2.16
C GLY A 148 -2.25 15.77 -3.09
N CYS A 149 -1.45 14.72 -2.92
CA CYS A 149 -0.37 14.42 -3.86
C CYS A 149 -0.90 13.99 -5.22
N ILE A 150 -1.87 13.09 -5.27
CA ILE A 150 -2.42 12.62 -6.56
C ILE A 150 -3.19 13.72 -7.28
N ALA A 151 -3.89 14.60 -6.56
CA ALA A 151 -4.57 15.77 -7.14
C ALA A 151 -3.61 16.69 -7.91
N LYS A 152 -2.36 16.79 -7.47
CA LYS A 152 -1.31 17.60 -8.14
C LYS A 152 -0.67 16.90 -9.33
N MET A 153 -0.74 15.57 -9.38
CA MET A 153 0.00 14.76 -10.35
C MET A 153 -0.88 14.18 -11.45
N LEU A 154 -2.17 13.96 -11.18
CA LEU A 154 -3.09 13.22 -12.03
C LEU A 154 -4.30 14.10 -12.38
N ASP A 155 -4.69 14.07 -13.65
CA ASP A 155 -5.72 14.92 -14.25
C ASP A 155 -6.95 14.12 -14.74
N ASP A 156 -7.04 12.84 -14.37
CA ASP A 156 -8.08 11.91 -14.80
C ASP A 156 -8.63 11.12 -13.60
N ILE A 157 -9.66 10.30 -13.82
CA ILE A 157 -10.29 9.48 -12.79
C ILE A 157 -9.26 8.50 -12.21
N VAL A 158 -9.19 8.47 -10.87
CA VAL A 158 -8.28 7.61 -10.12
C VAL A 158 -9.06 6.56 -9.36
N TYR A 159 -8.75 5.29 -9.62
CA TYR A 159 -9.17 4.18 -8.76
C TYR A 159 -8.14 3.99 -7.65
N VAL A 160 -8.54 4.20 -6.41
CA VAL A 160 -7.68 4.06 -5.25
C VAL A 160 -7.95 2.73 -4.56
N LEU A 161 -6.87 1.99 -4.29
CA LEU A 161 -6.86 0.65 -3.74
C LEU A 161 -5.99 0.68 -2.48
N VAL A 162 -6.61 0.64 -1.31
CA VAL A 162 -5.93 0.75 -0.02
C VAL A 162 -5.78 -0.64 0.60
N PHE A 163 -4.53 -1.06 0.78
CA PHE A 163 -4.13 -2.30 1.42
C PHE A 163 -3.78 -2.05 2.87
N VAL A 164 -4.39 -2.82 3.75
CA VAL A 164 -4.13 -2.73 5.19
C VAL A 164 -3.72 -4.09 5.71
N ASP A 165 -2.76 -4.09 6.61
CA ASP A 165 -2.39 -5.27 7.40
C ASP A 165 -3.61 -5.74 8.23
N ASN A 166 -3.82 -7.05 8.36
CA ASN A 166 -4.96 -7.61 9.11
C ASN A 166 -4.91 -7.31 10.61
N ARG A 167 -3.77 -6.84 11.12
CA ARG A 167 -3.61 -6.39 12.51
C ARG A 167 -4.20 -5.00 12.76
N CYS A 168 -4.55 -4.26 11.72
CA CYS A 168 -5.10 -2.91 11.85
C CYS A 168 -6.61 -2.92 12.11
N GLU A 169 -7.10 -1.84 12.73
CA GLU A 169 -8.53 -1.57 12.90
C GLU A 169 -9.18 -1.14 11.58
N LYS A 170 -9.59 -2.10 10.75
CA LYS A 170 -10.21 -1.83 9.44
C LYS A 170 -11.49 -1.00 9.51
N GLU A 171 -12.21 -1.06 10.63
CA GLU A 171 -13.40 -0.26 10.90
C GLU A 171 -13.05 1.23 10.92
N LYS A 172 -11.86 1.58 11.43
CA LYS A 172 -11.36 2.95 11.45
C LYS A 172 -11.09 3.45 10.03
N LEU A 173 -10.44 2.64 9.19
CA LEU A 173 -10.23 3.00 7.78
C LEU A 173 -11.57 3.18 7.06
N SER A 174 -12.54 2.28 7.30
CA SER A 174 -13.86 2.36 6.68
C SER A 174 -14.60 3.64 7.10
N TYR A 175 -14.55 3.99 8.39
CA TYR A 175 -15.12 5.22 8.93
C TYR A 175 -14.47 6.47 8.32
N VAL A 176 -13.15 6.54 8.33
CA VAL A 176 -12.40 7.69 7.77
C VAL A 176 -12.64 7.81 6.26
N SER A 177 -12.71 6.70 5.54
CA SER A 177 -13.01 6.73 4.10
C SER A 177 -14.40 7.32 3.86
N ALA A 178 -15.40 6.94 4.64
CA ALA A 178 -16.74 7.51 4.56
C ALA A 178 -16.77 9.00 4.94
N GLU A 179 -16.04 9.42 5.98
CA GLU A 179 -15.91 10.82 6.39
C GLU A 179 -15.31 11.68 5.26
N LEU A 180 -14.32 11.15 4.54
CA LEU A 180 -13.68 11.81 3.40
C LEU A 180 -14.54 11.78 2.13
N GLY A 181 -15.76 11.22 2.16
CA GLY A 181 -16.64 11.10 0.99
C GLY A 181 -16.19 10.03 -0.01
N LEU A 182 -15.25 9.16 0.38
CA LEU A 182 -14.72 8.11 -0.49
C LEU A 182 -15.73 6.97 -0.57
N VAL A 183 -16.47 6.92 -1.67
CA VAL A 183 -17.54 5.94 -1.88
C VAL A 183 -16.92 4.55 -2.09
N ASN A 184 -17.19 3.63 -1.15
CA ASN A 184 -16.69 2.27 -1.21
C ASN A 184 -17.39 1.50 -2.35
N TRP A 185 -16.71 1.36 -3.49
CA TRP A 185 -17.20 0.61 -4.64
C TRP A 185 -16.83 -0.87 -4.49
N ILE A 186 -17.63 -1.61 -3.70
CA ILE A 186 -17.56 -3.07 -3.71
C ILE A 186 -18.48 -3.58 -4.82
N ASP A 187 -17.99 -3.57 -6.06
CA ASP A 187 -18.61 -4.42 -7.07
C ASP A 187 -18.13 -5.87 -6.86
N SER A 188 -19.08 -6.76 -6.58
CA SER A 188 -18.90 -8.22 -6.55
C SER A 188 -18.13 -8.75 -7.77
N HIS A 189 -18.25 -8.09 -8.92
CA HIS A 189 -17.61 -8.45 -10.18
C HIS A 189 -16.09 -8.17 -10.21
N PHE A 190 -15.58 -7.28 -9.37
CA PHE A 190 -14.15 -6.98 -9.30
C PHE A 190 -13.40 -7.97 -8.41
N LYS A 191 -14.04 -8.49 -7.35
CA LYS A 191 -13.43 -9.51 -6.49
C LYS A 191 -13.15 -10.79 -7.29
N SER A 192 -14.08 -11.21 -8.15
CA SER A 192 -13.89 -12.33 -9.08
C SER A 192 -12.86 -12.03 -10.18
N THR A 193 -12.79 -10.79 -10.67
CA THR A 193 -11.76 -10.37 -11.64
C THR A 193 -10.35 -10.38 -11.05
N LEU A 194 -10.17 -9.87 -9.83
CA LEU A 194 -8.86 -9.98 -9.14
C LEU A 194 -8.51 -11.43 -8.87
N GLN A 195 -9.46 -12.22 -8.35
CA GLN A 195 -9.23 -13.62 -8.06
C GLN A 195 -8.86 -14.40 -9.33
N SER A 196 -9.53 -14.16 -10.46
CA SER A 196 -9.16 -14.75 -11.76
C SER A 196 -7.84 -14.21 -12.33
N LEU A 197 -7.46 -12.96 -12.07
CA LEU A 197 -6.13 -12.43 -12.40
C LEU A 197 -5.02 -13.11 -11.57
N PHE A 198 -5.29 -13.47 -10.32
CA PHE A 198 -4.38 -14.24 -9.49
C PHE A 198 -4.35 -15.72 -9.91
N GLU A 199 -5.48 -16.28 -10.32
CA GLU A 199 -5.59 -17.67 -10.77
C GLU A 199 -5.05 -17.91 -12.19
N SER A 200 -5.11 -16.90 -13.08
CA SER A 200 -4.62 -17.00 -14.48
C SER A 200 -3.11 -16.78 -14.65
N LYS A 201 -2.42 -16.38 -13.57
CA LYS A 201 -0.95 -16.33 -13.50
C LYS A 201 -0.32 -17.55 -12.81
N LEU A 202 -1.13 -18.57 -12.49
CA LEU A 202 -0.71 -19.94 -12.11
C LEU A 202 -0.50 -20.80 -13.37
#